data_AF-A0A5B8VA12-F1
#
_entry.id   AF-A0A5B8VA12-F1
#
_cell.length_a   1.000
_cell.length_b   1.000
_cell.length_c   1.000
_cell.angle_alpha   90.00
_cell.angle_beta   90.00
_cell.angle_gamma   90.00
#
_symmetry.space_group_name_H-M   'P 1'
#
loop_
_entity.id
_entity.type
_entity.pdbx_description
1 polymer ?
#
loop_
_entity_poly.entity_id
_entity_poly.type
_entity_poly.pdbx_seq_one_letter_code
_entity_poly.pdbx_strand_id
1 'polypeptide(L)'
;MTSEMLRKIPLFATLNPEELEDLLKQLITEKYPPHTVIFWMDEPGDKLYLIEKGEVRISYTNKNGKEITLATQGEGTFFGELSLLDAGPHTATVRTINETTVLYIDQGTFYSYLDKHPQFSRTLLAVLVDRLRTNIVNMHLHTTEKPVVSYQPASFRRFVDKAASLVSSSRFLICAAIFVAGWIIFQTWYYQKLHNGVISFADNPPTFFFLGFMLTLTSFLLTILVLTSQRRLAEQDRIRAEIEYQVNLKAQAEIMRLQLKMDEVLKLLEEKDDH
;
A
#
# COMPACT_ATOMS: atom_id res chain seq x y z
N MET A 1 -22.04 -28.96 -4.25
CA MET A 1 -21.03 -28.81 -5.31
C MET A 1 -21.06 -29.94 -6.34
N THR A 2 -20.94 -29.64 -7.64
CA THR A 2 -20.65 -30.63 -8.69
C THR A 2 -19.14 -30.79 -8.88
N SER A 3 -18.70 -31.98 -9.29
CA SER A 3 -17.29 -32.29 -9.60
C SER A 3 -16.66 -31.32 -10.61
N GLU A 4 -17.46 -30.75 -11.51
CA GLU A 4 -17.04 -29.73 -12.47
C GLU A 4 -16.59 -28.41 -11.83
N MET A 5 -17.17 -28.00 -10.69
CA MET A 5 -16.76 -26.78 -9.99
C MET A 5 -15.43 -26.95 -9.29
N LEU A 6 -15.17 -28.12 -8.69
CA LEU A 6 -13.87 -28.40 -8.06
C LEU A 6 -12.72 -28.38 -9.06
N ARG A 7 -12.93 -28.91 -10.26
CA ARG A 7 -11.91 -28.94 -11.32
C ARG A 7 -11.47 -27.56 -11.78
N LYS A 8 -12.26 -26.50 -11.51
CA LYS A 8 -11.86 -25.12 -11.82
C LYS A 8 -10.81 -24.58 -10.86
N ILE A 9 -10.67 -25.18 -9.68
CA ILE A 9 -9.62 -24.80 -8.72
C ILE A 9 -8.32 -25.48 -9.16
N PRO A 10 -7.24 -24.72 -9.39
CA PRO A 10 -5.96 -25.27 -9.85
C PRO A 10 -5.43 -26.41 -8.98
N LEU A 11 -5.73 -26.37 -7.67
CA LEU A 11 -5.38 -27.41 -6.71
C LEU A 11 -5.99 -28.78 -7.06
N PHE A 12 -7.23 -28.83 -7.54
CA PHE A 12 -7.96 -30.08 -7.81
C PHE A 12 -8.04 -30.44 -9.29
N ALA A 13 -7.48 -29.60 -10.17
CA ALA A 13 -7.53 -29.79 -11.62
C ALA A 13 -6.77 -31.04 -12.09
N THR A 14 -5.77 -31.49 -11.33
CA THR A 14 -4.93 -32.65 -11.66
C THR A 14 -5.46 -33.97 -11.11
N LEU A 15 -6.49 -33.93 -10.27
CA LEU A 15 -7.09 -35.13 -9.68
C LEU A 15 -7.91 -35.90 -10.73
N ASN A 16 -7.75 -37.23 -10.70
CA ASN A 16 -8.61 -38.09 -11.51
C ASN A 16 -10.06 -38.08 -10.94
N PRO A 17 -11.08 -38.54 -11.70
CA PRO A 17 -12.47 -38.49 -11.24
C PRO A 17 -12.73 -39.23 -9.92
N GLU A 18 -12.07 -40.36 -9.69
CA GLU A 18 -12.23 -41.17 -8.48
C GLU A 18 -11.61 -40.48 -7.25
N GLU A 19 -10.41 -39.91 -7.39
CA GLU A 19 -9.72 -39.14 -6.35
C GLU A 19 -10.51 -37.88 -5.95
N LEU A 20 -11.14 -37.25 -6.94
CA LEU A 20 -11.97 -36.08 -6.73
C LEU A 20 -13.26 -36.42 -5.97
N GLU A 21 -13.89 -37.55 -6.30
CA GLU A 21 -15.05 -38.04 -5.58
C GLU A 21 -14.70 -38.46 -4.14
N ASP A 22 -13.54 -39.07 -3.93
CA ASP A 22 -13.08 -39.43 -2.58
C ASP A 22 -12.86 -38.20 -1.71
N LEU A 23 -12.19 -37.17 -2.27
CA LEU A 23 -12.00 -35.89 -1.59
C LEU A 23 -13.34 -35.19 -1.30
N LEU A 24 -14.28 -35.21 -2.25
CA LEU A 24 -15.61 -34.61 -2.08
C LEU A 24 -16.37 -35.18 -0.89
N LYS A 25 -16.21 -36.47 -0.58
CA LYS A 25 -16.85 -37.13 0.56
C LYS A 25 -16.27 -36.68 1.90
N GLN A 26 -15.06 -36.13 1.89
CA GLN A 26 -14.35 -35.67 3.08
C GLN A 26 -14.56 -34.17 3.37
N LEU A 27 -15.10 -33.41 2.40
CA LEU A 27 -15.36 -31.99 2.55
C LEU A 27 -16.66 -31.70 3.30
N ILE A 28 -16.60 -30.74 4.22
CA ILE A 28 -17.76 -30.28 5.00
C ILE A 28 -18.17 -28.89 4.52
N THR A 29 -19.46 -28.66 4.30
CA THR A 29 -19.99 -27.36 3.84
C THR A 29 -20.38 -26.47 5.00
N GLU A 30 -19.96 -25.20 4.96
CA GLU A 30 -20.39 -24.14 5.87
C GLU A 30 -20.86 -22.90 5.10
N LYS A 31 -21.87 -22.21 5.64
CA LYS A 31 -22.42 -20.99 5.06
C LYS A 31 -22.28 -19.84 6.03
N TYR A 32 -21.78 -18.73 5.52
CA TYR A 32 -21.50 -17.53 6.28
C TYR A 32 -22.30 -16.35 5.71
N PRO A 33 -23.05 -15.60 6.54
CA PRO A 33 -23.67 -14.34 6.14
C PRO A 33 -22.62 -13.30 5.72
N PRO A 34 -23.01 -12.22 5.00
CA PRO A 34 -22.12 -11.09 4.73
C PRO A 34 -21.47 -10.52 5.99
N HIS A 35 -20.21 -10.06 5.89
CA HIS A 35 -19.45 -9.40 6.96
C HIS A 35 -19.17 -10.27 8.20
N THR A 36 -19.25 -11.59 8.07
CA THR A 36 -18.97 -12.55 9.13
C THR A 36 -17.49 -12.92 9.13
N VAL A 37 -16.86 -12.93 10.30
CA VAL A 37 -15.48 -13.42 10.44
C VAL A 37 -15.50 -14.95 10.48
N ILE A 38 -14.71 -15.56 9.60
CA ILE A 38 -14.55 -17.02 9.55
C ILE A 38 -13.54 -17.46 10.61
N PHE A 39 -12.40 -16.76 10.70
CA PHE A 39 -11.42 -16.89 11.78
C PHE A 39 -10.63 -15.59 11.95
N TRP A 40 -10.06 -15.40 13.14
CA TRP A 40 -9.21 -14.27 13.44
C TRP A 40 -7.74 -14.61 13.30
N MET A 41 -6.93 -13.59 13.03
CA MET A 41 -5.49 -13.68 13.20
C MET A 41 -5.15 -14.12 14.63
N ASP A 42 -4.05 -14.87 14.77
CA ASP A 42 -3.52 -15.42 16.02
C ASP A 42 -4.37 -16.52 16.67
N GLU A 43 -5.52 -16.89 16.07
CA GLU A 43 -6.26 -18.09 16.47
C GLU A 43 -5.60 -19.34 15.89
N PRO A 44 -5.59 -20.48 16.62
CA PRO A 44 -5.11 -21.74 16.07
C PRO A 44 -5.97 -22.14 14.86
N GLY A 45 -5.31 -22.60 13.79
CA GLY A 45 -5.96 -22.97 12.55
C GLY A 45 -5.65 -24.39 12.12
N ASP A 46 -6.68 -25.22 12.04
CA ASP A 46 -6.59 -26.65 11.68
C ASP A 46 -7.42 -27.02 10.44
N LYS A 47 -7.86 -26.02 9.67
CA LYS A 47 -8.75 -26.19 8.53
C LYS A 47 -8.25 -25.48 7.28
N LEU A 48 -8.42 -26.13 6.14
CA LEU A 48 -8.29 -25.53 4.82
C LEU A 48 -9.70 -25.27 4.29
N TYR A 49 -9.95 -24.04 3.85
CA TYR A 49 -11.23 -23.61 3.34
C TYR A 49 -11.15 -23.36 1.84
N LEU A 50 -12.21 -23.74 1.13
CA LEU A 50 -12.41 -23.55 -0.28
C LEU A 50 -13.69 -22.76 -0.51
N ILE A 51 -13.64 -21.73 -1.35
CA ILE A 51 -14.80 -20.88 -1.65
C ILE A 51 -15.62 -21.53 -2.78
N GLU A 52 -16.76 -22.12 -2.43
CA GLU A 52 -17.74 -22.61 -3.40
C GLU A 52 -18.48 -21.45 -4.05
N LYS A 53 -18.90 -20.47 -3.24
CA LYS A 53 -19.68 -19.31 -3.68
C LYS A 53 -19.40 -18.09 -2.80
N GLY A 54 -19.35 -16.90 -3.39
CA GLY A 54 -19.16 -15.64 -2.66
C GLY A 54 -17.71 -15.17 -2.62
N GLU A 55 -17.41 -14.28 -1.69
CA GLU A 55 -16.14 -13.55 -1.64
C GLU A 55 -15.74 -13.22 -0.20
N VAL A 56 -14.45 -13.39 0.10
CA VAL A 56 -13.84 -13.10 1.40
C VAL A 56 -12.72 -12.08 1.28
N ARG A 57 -12.59 -11.24 2.31
CA ARG A 57 -11.47 -10.34 2.53
C ARG A 57 -10.49 -10.96 3.51
N ILE A 58 -9.22 -10.96 3.16
CA ILE A 58 -8.11 -11.35 4.03
C ILE A 58 -7.43 -10.08 4.51
N SER A 59 -7.29 -9.90 5.82
CA SER A 59 -6.76 -8.69 6.43
C SER A 59 -5.74 -8.98 7.54
N TYR A 60 -4.79 -8.06 7.71
CA TYR A 60 -3.81 -8.07 8.80
C TYR A 60 -4.10 -6.89 9.73
N THR A 61 -4.11 -7.13 11.04
CA THR A 61 -4.25 -6.05 12.02
C THR A 61 -2.87 -5.70 12.55
N ASN A 62 -2.45 -4.44 12.37
CA ASN A 62 -1.14 -4.00 12.87
C ASN A 62 -1.16 -3.72 14.38
N LYS A 63 0.01 -3.47 14.96
CA LYS A 63 0.18 -3.15 16.41
C LYS A 63 -0.62 -1.93 16.89
N ASN A 64 -1.06 -1.06 15.97
CA ASN A 64 -1.84 0.14 16.27
C ASN A 64 -3.35 -0.12 16.13
N GLY A 65 -3.78 -1.37 15.90
CA GLY A 65 -5.18 -1.76 15.71
C GLY A 65 -5.76 -1.40 14.34
N LYS A 66 -4.93 -0.97 13.37
CA LYS A 66 -5.40 -0.68 12.01
C LYS A 66 -5.46 -1.96 11.19
N GLU A 67 -6.65 -2.26 10.65
CA GLU A 67 -6.89 -3.36 9.72
C GLU A 67 -6.41 -2.98 8.30
N ILE A 68 -5.53 -3.81 7.73
CA ILE A 68 -4.96 -3.64 6.39
C ILE A 68 -5.40 -4.83 5.54
N THR A 69 -6.16 -4.57 4.48
CA THR A 69 -6.56 -5.61 3.51
C THR A 69 -5.32 -6.12 2.78
N LEU A 70 -5.10 -7.44 2.84
CA LEU A 70 -4.03 -8.13 2.12
C LEU A 70 -4.48 -8.59 0.74
N ALA A 71 -5.69 -9.13 0.66
CA ALA A 71 -6.28 -9.66 -0.57
C ALA A 71 -7.79 -9.79 -0.44
N THR A 72 -8.44 -9.91 -1.59
CA THR A 72 -9.83 -10.37 -1.71
C THR A 72 -9.85 -11.64 -2.55
N GLN A 73 -10.58 -12.65 -2.11
CA GLN A 73 -10.61 -13.97 -2.71
C GLN A 73 -12.05 -14.42 -2.96
N GLY A 74 -12.30 -14.92 -4.16
CA GLY A 74 -13.63 -15.32 -4.62
C GLY A 74 -13.73 -16.81 -4.94
N GLU A 75 -14.81 -17.17 -5.61
CA GLU A 75 -15.13 -18.54 -6.02
C GLU A 75 -13.96 -19.25 -6.70
N GLY A 76 -13.74 -20.51 -6.33
CA GLY A 76 -12.66 -21.32 -6.90
C GLY A 76 -11.27 -21.04 -6.34
N THR A 77 -11.18 -20.31 -5.22
CA THR A 77 -9.94 -20.10 -4.47
C THR A 77 -10.04 -20.70 -3.07
N PHE A 78 -8.90 -20.86 -2.40
CA PHE A 78 -8.81 -21.44 -1.06
C PHE A 78 -7.97 -20.57 -0.11
N PHE A 79 -8.21 -20.72 1.20
CA PHE A 79 -7.49 -20.02 2.27
C PHE A 79 -7.36 -20.90 3.52
N GLY A 80 -6.50 -20.50 4.46
CA GLY A 80 -6.21 -21.28 5.69
C GLY A 80 -5.11 -22.32 5.50
N GLU A 81 -4.53 -22.41 4.29
CA GLU A 81 -3.50 -23.40 3.96
C GLU A 81 -2.24 -23.30 4.82
N LEU A 82 -1.91 -22.10 5.30
CA LEU A 82 -0.69 -21.87 6.07
C LEU A 82 -0.78 -22.56 7.43
N SER A 83 -1.78 -22.20 8.22
CA SER A 83 -2.01 -22.74 9.57
C SER A 83 -2.26 -24.24 9.55
N LEU A 84 -2.97 -24.73 8.53
CA LEU A 84 -3.15 -26.17 8.38
C LEU A 84 -1.84 -26.92 8.12
N LEU A 85 -0.91 -26.36 7.34
CA LEU A 85 0.36 -27.00 6.99
C LEU A 85 1.46 -26.87 8.06
N ASP A 86 1.56 -25.71 8.72
CA ASP A 86 2.59 -25.46 9.74
C ASP A 86 2.10 -25.70 11.19
N ALA A 87 0.84 -26.11 11.35
CA ALA A 87 0.15 -26.26 12.64
C ALA A 87 0.25 -25.00 13.53
N GLY A 88 0.45 -23.84 12.90
CA GLY A 88 0.59 -22.55 13.55
C GLY A 88 -0.71 -21.76 13.62
N PRO A 89 -0.69 -20.59 14.28
CA PRO A 89 -1.83 -19.69 14.29
C PRO A 89 -2.12 -19.08 12.91
N HIS A 90 -3.34 -18.63 12.71
CA HIS A 90 -3.75 -17.86 11.54
C HIS A 90 -2.96 -16.57 11.42
N THR A 91 -2.36 -16.34 10.26
CA THR A 91 -1.53 -15.13 10.04
C THR A 91 -2.31 -13.92 9.55
N ALA A 92 -3.62 -14.07 9.36
CA ALA A 92 -4.51 -13.02 8.90
C ALA A 92 -5.94 -13.34 9.37
N THR A 93 -6.77 -12.32 9.47
CA THR A 93 -8.21 -12.44 9.67
C THR A 93 -8.89 -12.66 8.33
N VAL A 94 -9.88 -13.54 8.28
CA VAL A 94 -10.72 -13.74 7.08
C VAL A 94 -12.16 -13.38 7.40
N ARG A 95 -12.73 -12.46 6.61
CA ARG A 95 -14.11 -11.99 6.76
C ARG A 95 -14.84 -12.05 5.43
N THR A 96 -16.08 -12.52 5.42
CA THR A 96 -16.92 -12.52 4.22
C THR A 96 -17.28 -11.09 3.80
N ILE A 97 -17.33 -10.84 2.49
CA ILE A 97 -17.81 -9.58 1.91
C ILE A 97 -19.31 -9.69 1.64
N ASN A 98 -19.75 -10.83 1.10
CA ASN A 98 -21.13 -11.17 0.78
C ASN A 98 -21.47 -12.56 1.37
N GLU A 99 -22.68 -13.04 1.12
CA GLU A 99 -23.07 -14.40 1.55
C GLU A 99 -22.12 -15.41 0.89
N THR A 100 -21.36 -16.12 1.71
CA THR A 100 -20.26 -16.98 1.26
C THR A 100 -20.52 -18.41 1.71
N THR A 101 -20.45 -19.35 0.76
CA THR A 101 -20.45 -20.78 1.04
C THR A 101 -19.04 -21.30 0.87
N VAL A 102 -18.53 -21.95 1.90
CA VAL A 102 -17.20 -22.56 1.91
C VAL A 102 -17.32 -24.05 2.15
N LEU A 103 -16.35 -24.78 1.61
CA LEU A 103 -16.08 -26.17 1.95
C LEU A 103 -14.80 -26.19 2.76
N TYR A 104 -14.73 -27.00 3.81
CA TYR A 104 -13.49 -27.18 4.55
C TYR A 104 -13.12 -28.65 4.71
N ILE A 105 -11.83 -28.86 4.88
CA ILE A 105 -11.21 -30.12 5.28
C ILE A 105 -10.35 -29.85 6.51
N ASP A 106 -10.46 -30.70 7.52
CA ASP A 106 -9.61 -30.62 8.70
C ASP A 106 -8.20 -31.17 8.42
N GLN A 107 -7.25 -30.78 9.27
CA GLN A 107 -5.84 -31.11 9.14
C GLN A 107 -5.57 -32.62 9.09
N GLY A 108 -6.23 -33.41 9.95
CA GLY A 108 -6.01 -34.86 10.00
C GLY A 108 -6.48 -35.54 8.72
N THR A 109 -7.66 -35.16 8.23
CA THR A 109 -8.22 -35.67 6.98
C THR A 109 -7.38 -35.23 5.78
N PHE A 110 -6.90 -33.98 5.76
CA PHE A 110 -6.03 -33.46 4.71
C PHE A 110 -4.68 -34.19 4.63
N TYR A 111 -4.01 -34.42 5.75
CA TYR A 111 -2.77 -35.19 5.76
C TYR A 111 -2.97 -36.64 5.36
N SER A 112 -4.04 -37.27 5.86
CA SER A 112 -4.41 -38.64 5.44
C SER A 112 -4.65 -38.74 3.93
N TYR A 113 -5.18 -37.68 3.31
CA TYR A 113 -5.37 -37.60 1.86
C TYR A 113 -4.03 -37.41 1.12
N LEU A 114 -3.16 -36.53 1.61
CA LEU A 114 -1.82 -36.32 1.01
C LEU A 114 -0.97 -37.59 1.03
N ASP A 115 -1.02 -38.37 2.10
CA ASP A 115 -0.28 -39.62 2.22
C ASP A 115 -0.74 -40.68 1.21
N LYS A 116 -2.05 -40.70 0.93
CA LYS A 116 -2.65 -41.62 -0.06
C LYS A 116 -2.44 -41.16 -1.50
N HIS A 117 -2.28 -39.85 -1.74
CA HIS A 117 -2.21 -39.26 -3.08
C HIS A 117 -0.95 -38.39 -3.29
N PRO A 118 0.27 -38.98 -3.42
CA PRO A 118 1.52 -38.22 -3.55
C PRO A 118 1.58 -37.25 -4.75
N GLN A 119 0.83 -37.52 -5.82
CA GLN A 119 0.75 -36.61 -6.97
C GLN A 119 0.02 -35.32 -6.63
N PHE A 120 -0.99 -35.38 -5.77
CA PHE A 120 -1.72 -34.22 -5.28
C PHE A 120 -0.79 -33.29 -4.48
N SER A 121 0.11 -33.83 -3.66
CA SER A 121 1.11 -33.07 -2.92
C SER A 121 2.03 -32.26 -3.83
N ARG A 122 2.43 -32.81 -4.99
CA ARG A 122 3.23 -32.10 -5.99
C ARG A 122 2.45 -30.94 -6.64
N THR A 123 1.17 -31.16 -6.97
CA THR A 123 0.30 -30.10 -7.47
C THR A 123 0.10 -29.00 -6.45
N LEU A 124 -0.15 -29.35 -5.18
CA LEU A 124 -0.28 -28.41 -4.08
C LEU A 124 0.97 -27.52 -3.97
N LEU A 125 2.16 -28.11 -3.98
CA LEU A 125 3.42 -27.34 -3.96
C LEU A 125 3.53 -26.37 -5.14
N ALA A 126 3.22 -26.82 -6.35
CA ALA A 126 3.26 -25.97 -7.54
C ALA A 126 2.30 -24.77 -7.43
N VAL A 127 1.06 -25.02 -6.95
CA VAL A 127 0.05 -23.97 -6.74
C VAL A 127 0.48 -22.99 -5.64
N LEU A 128 1.06 -23.47 -4.54
CA LEU A 128 1.58 -22.60 -3.48
C LEU A 128 2.72 -21.72 -3.96
N VAL A 129 3.65 -22.26 -4.76
CA VAL A 129 4.76 -21.49 -5.35
C VAL A 129 4.24 -20.40 -6.29
N ASP A 130 3.25 -20.71 -7.14
CA ASP A 130 2.65 -19.72 -8.04
C ASP A 130 1.91 -18.60 -7.28
N ARG A 131 1.17 -18.98 -6.23
CA ARG A 131 0.49 -18.03 -5.35
C ARG A 131 1.48 -17.13 -4.61
N LEU A 132 2.61 -17.67 -4.16
CA LEU A 132 3.70 -16.90 -3.55
C LEU A 132 4.29 -15.88 -4.54
N ARG A 133 4.60 -16.30 -5.77
CA ARG A 133 5.09 -15.37 -6.82
C ARG A 133 4.09 -14.25 -7.09
N THR A 134 2.82 -14.59 -7.23
CA THR A 134 1.75 -13.63 -7.49
C THR A 134 1.56 -12.65 -6.33
N ASN A 135 1.61 -13.14 -5.08
CA ASN A 135 1.53 -12.28 -3.90
C ASN A 135 2.72 -11.32 -3.80
N ILE A 136 3.94 -11.79 -4.06
CA ILE A 136 5.14 -10.94 -4.10
C ILE A 136 4.97 -9.83 -5.15
N VAL A 137 4.51 -10.17 -6.36
CA VAL A 137 4.27 -9.17 -7.43
C VAL A 137 3.17 -8.18 -7.03
N ASN A 138 2.04 -8.65 -6.50
CA ASN A 138 0.94 -7.79 -6.07
C ASN A 138 1.34 -6.86 -4.92
N MET A 139 2.26 -7.29 -4.06
CA MET A 139 2.83 -6.46 -3.01
C MET A 139 3.58 -5.24 -3.56
N HIS A 140 4.25 -5.40 -4.70
CA HIS A 140 4.88 -4.28 -5.39
C HIS A 140 3.85 -3.34 -6.03
N LEU A 141 2.67 -3.85 -6.42
CA LEU A 141 1.63 -3.05 -7.09
C LEU A 141 0.78 -2.20 -6.13
N HIS A 142 0.58 -2.63 -4.88
CA HIS A 142 -0.14 -1.85 -3.85
C HIS A 142 0.62 -0.61 -3.34
N THR A 143 1.81 -0.29 -3.90
CA THR A 143 2.47 1.01 -3.75
C THR A 143 1.73 2.16 -4.47
N THR A 144 0.72 1.86 -5.29
CA THR A 144 0.07 2.85 -6.16
C THR A 144 -1.21 3.49 -5.58
N GLU A 145 -1.70 3.03 -4.42
CA GLU A 145 -2.76 3.75 -3.71
C GLU A 145 -2.20 5.06 -3.15
N LYS A 146 -2.38 6.12 -3.92
CA LYS A 146 -2.03 7.48 -3.53
C LYS A 146 -2.70 7.77 -2.19
N PRO A 147 -1.95 8.21 -1.17
CA PRO A 147 -2.55 8.55 0.11
C PRO A 147 -3.62 9.63 -0.09
N VAL A 148 -4.72 9.49 0.66
CA VAL A 148 -5.80 10.49 0.74
C VAL A 148 -5.23 11.74 1.43
N VAL A 149 -4.55 12.58 0.66
CA VAL A 149 -4.14 13.92 1.08
C VAL A 149 -5.39 14.78 1.12
N SER A 150 -5.61 15.48 2.23
CA SER A 150 -6.73 16.40 2.45
C SER A 150 -6.94 17.34 1.25
N TYR A 151 -8.18 17.38 0.76
CA TYR A 151 -8.52 17.99 -0.53
C TYR A 151 -8.62 19.51 -0.41
N GLN A 152 -7.52 20.22 -0.71
CA GLN A 152 -7.57 21.63 -1.05
C GLN A 152 -8.01 21.77 -2.53
N PRO A 153 -8.83 22.76 -2.91
CA PRO A 153 -9.32 22.88 -4.28
C PRO A 153 -8.17 22.87 -5.30
N ALA A 154 -8.35 22.06 -6.36
CA ALA A 154 -7.32 21.81 -7.36
C ALA A 154 -6.80 23.10 -8.04
N SER A 155 -7.63 24.13 -8.13
CA SER A 155 -7.27 25.48 -8.60
C SER A 155 -6.24 26.15 -7.69
N PHE A 156 -6.47 26.13 -6.38
CA PHE A 156 -5.57 26.73 -5.39
C PHE A 156 -4.23 25.99 -5.35
N ARG A 157 -4.25 24.65 -5.36
CA ARG A 157 -3.03 23.82 -5.44
C ARG A 157 -2.17 24.20 -6.66
N ARG A 158 -2.76 24.25 -7.86
CA ARG A 158 -2.04 24.60 -9.10
C ARG A 158 -1.50 26.03 -9.08
N PHE A 159 -2.23 26.95 -8.46
CA PHE A 159 -1.78 28.33 -8.29
C PHE A 159 -0.57 28.42 -7.38
N VAL A 160 -0.61 27.79 -6.20
CA VAL A 160 0.50 27.76 -5.24
C VAL A 160 1.74 27.12 -5.87
N ASP A 161 1.59 26.00 -6.58
CA ASP A 161 2.70 25.29 -7.22
C ASP A 161 3.35 26.14 -8.33
N LYS A 162 2.55 26.86 -9.12
CA LYS A 162 3.06 27.81 -10.12
C LYS A 162 3.71 29.05 -9.50
N ALA A 163 3.15 29.58 -8.41
CA ALA A 163 3.72 30.72 -7.71
C ALA A 163 5.07 30.37 -7.07
N ALA A 164 5.17 29.19 -6.44
CA ALA A 164 6.41 28.71 -5.84
C ALA A 164 7.53 28.49 -6.87
N SER A 165 7.21 27.92 -8.04
CA SER A 165 8.20 27.71 -9.12
C SER A 165 8.63 29.01 -9.79
N LEU A 166 7.75 30.01 -9.87
CA LEU A 166 8.10 31.34 -10.36
C LEU A 166 9.08 32.04 -9.40
N VAL A 167 8.80 31.99 -8.10
CA VAL A 167 9.56 32.71 -7.06
C VAL A 167 10.94 32.09 -6.81
N SER A 168 11.04 30.76 -6.96
CA SER A 168 12.32 30.03 -6.84
C SER A 168 13.18 30.08 -8.11
N SER A 169 12.67 30.68 -9.19
CA SER A 169 13.43 30.81 -10.44
C SER A 169 14.48 31.91 -10.35
N SER A 170 15.74 31.56 -10.62
CA SER A 170 16.86 32.53 -10.64
C SER A 170 16.62 33.72 -11.58
N ARG A 171 15.89 33.49 -12.68
CA ARG A 171 15.54 34.54 -13.65
C ARG A 171 14.55 35.55 -13.07
N PHE A 172 13.59 35.08 -12.27
CA PHE A 172 12.62 35.95 -11.62
C PHE A 172 13.28 36.86 -10.59
N LEU A 173 14.20 36.33 -9.78
CA LEU A 173 14.95 37.11 -8.79
C LEU A 173 15.76 38.23 -9.43
N ILE A 174 16.42 37.95 -10.55
CA ILE A 174 17.19 38.96 -11.30
C ILE A 174 16.25 40.04 -11.86
N CYS A 175 15.13 39.65 -12.48
CA CYS A 175 14.15 40.61 -12.99
C CYS A 175 13.54 41.47 -11.87
N ALA A 176 13.22 40.88 -10.72
CA ALA A 176 12.70 41.59 -9.56
C ALA A 176 13.74 42.58 -8.99
N ALA A 177 15.01 42.19 -8.91
CA ALA A 177 16.09 43.08 -8.49
C ALA A 177 16.26 44.26 -9.44
N ILE A 178 16.21 44.03 -10.76
CA ILE A 178 16.25 45.08 -11.78
C ILE A 178 15.04 46.02 -11.64
N PHE A 179 13.85 45.47 -11.41
CA PHE A 179 12.63 46.26 -11.21
C PHE A 179 12.74 47.17 -9.98
N VAL A 180 13.20 46.63 -8.84
CA VAL A 180 13.40 47.41 -7.62
C VAL A 180 14.45 48.50 -7.83
N ALA A 181 15.58 48.19 -8.47
CA ALA A 181 16.61 49.18 -8.80
C ALA A 181 16.07 50.28 -9.72
N GLY A 182 15.33 49.91 -10.77
CA GLY A 182 14.68 50.87 -11.67
C GLY A 182 13.65 51.74 -10.97
N TRP A 183 12.86 51.18 -10.05
CA TRP A 183 11.89 51.93 -9.26
C TRP A 183 12.56 52.91 -8.31
N ILE A 184 13.65 52.51 -7.65
CA ILE A 184 14.45 53.42 -6.80
C ILE A 184 14.99 54.58 -7.64
N ILE A 185 15.54 54.31 -8.82
CA ILE A 185 16.05 55.35 -9.73
C ILE A 185 14.93 56.31 -10.14
N PHE A 186 13.77 55.78 -10.56
CA PHE A 186 12.62 56.59 -10.97
C PHE A 186 12.10 57.49 -9.84
N GLN A 187 11.93 56.94 -8.64
CA GLN A 187 11.48 57.70 -7.48
C GLN A 187 12.50 58.76 -7.05
N THR A 188 13.79 58.43 -7.10
CA THR A 188 14.87 59.38 -6.81
C THR A 188 14.86 60.54 -7.82
N TRP A 189 14.69 60.24 -9.11
CA TRP A 189 14.56 61.24 -10.16
C TRP A 189 13.30 62.11 -10.00
N TYR A 190 12.15 61.49 -9.72
CA TYR A 190 10.90 62.19 -9.51
C TYR A 190 10.97 63.16 -8.31
N TYR A 191 11.55 62.71 -7.20
CA TYR A 191 11.79 63.53 -6.02
C TYR A 191 12.72 64.72 -6.33
N GLN A 192 13.81 64.48 -7.06
CA GLN A 192 14.72 65.53 -7.49
C GLN A 192 14.04 66.60 -8.35
N LYS A 193 13.11 66.20 -9.22
CA LYS A 193 12.33 67.11 -10.08
C LYS A 193 11.33 67.94 -9.27
N LEU A 194 10.74 67.39 -8.21
CA LEU A 194 9.77 68.08 -7.36
C LEU A 194 10.45 69.12 -6.44
N HIS A 195 11.69 68.86 -6.00
CA HIS A 195 12.45 69.70 -5.06
C HIS A 195 13.57 70.53 -5.73
N ASN A 196 13.44 70.88 -7.01
CA ASN A 196 14.39 71.75 -7.73
C ASN A 196 15.86 71.30 -7.65
N GLY A 197 16.12 69.98 -7.68
CA GLY A 197 17.48 69.44 -7.87
C GLY A 197 18.33 69.25 -6.62
N VAL A 198 17.92 69.73 -5.45
CA VAL A 198 18.72 69.60 -4.22
C VAL A 198 18.44 68.25 -3.55
N ILE A 199 19.39 67.32 -3.64
CA ILE A 199 19.33 66.04 -2.93
C ILE A 199 20.30 66.13 -1.74
N SER A 200 19.78 66.29 -0.51
CA SER A 200 20.59 66.10 0.71
C SER A 200 20.22 64.77 1.36
N PHE A 201 21.10 63.77 1.22
CA PHE A 201 20.95 62.48 1.89
C PHE A 201 21.17 62.58 3.42
N ALA A 202 21.86 63.62 3.88
CA ALA A 202 22.14 63.84 5.30
C ALA A 202 21.01 64.59 6.02
N ASP A 203 20.38 65.57 5.34
CA ASP A 203 19.39 66.45 5.99
C ASP A 203 17.94 66.07 5.69
N ASN A 204 17.63 65.51 4.50
CA ASN A 204 16.27 65.10 4.14
C ASN A 204 16.27 64.01 3.04
N PRO A 205 16.61 62.75 3.40
CA PRO A 205 16.67 61.67 2.43
C PRO A 205 15.29 61.34 1.83
N PRO A 206 15.22 60.95 0.54
CA PRO A 206 13.96 60.56 -0.08
C PRO A 206 13.34 59.36 0.65
N THR A 207 12.08 59.49 1.09
CA THR A 207 11.40 58.41 1.81
C THR A 207 10.67 57.48 0.87
N PHE A 208 11.06 56.20 0.82
CA PHE A 208 10.46 55.18 -0.04
C PHE A 208 9.31 54.40 0.65
N PHE A 209 8.48 55.08 1.45
CA PHE A 209 7.46 54.42 2.29
C PHE A 209 6.55 53.46 1.53
N PHE A 210 6.06 53.87 0.36
CA PHE A 210 5.18 53.04 -0.47
C PHE A 210 5.90 51.80 -1.02
N LEU A 211 7.16 51.94 -1.43
CA LEU A 211 7.98 50.81 -1.90
C LEU A 211 8.27 49.83 -0.75
N GLY A 212 8.62 50.34 0.42
CA GLY A 212 8.85 49.52 1.62
C GLY A 212 7.59 48.75 2.04
N PHE A 213 6.42 49.39 1.99
CA PHE A 213 5.14 48.74 2.23
C PHE A 213 4.85 47.63 1.20
N MET A 214 5.07 47.90 -0.10
CA MET A 214 4.84 46.90 -1.15
C MET A 214 5.81 45.70 -1.06
N LEU A 215 7.08 45.94 -0.73
CA LEU A 215 8.07 44.87 -0.52
C LEU A 215 7.75 44.00 0.69
N THR A 216 7.30 44.61 1.80
CA THR A 216 6.94 43.85 3.01
C THR A 216 5.66 43.04 2.82
N LEU A 217 4.64 43.61 2.16
CA LEU A 217 3.40 42.90 1.82
C LEU A 217 3.65 41.71 0.87
N THR A 218 4.47 41.92 -0.17
CA THR A 218 4.82 40.84 -1.11
C THR A 218 5.65 39.77 -0.44
N SER A 219 6.62 40.14 0.40
CA SER A 219 7.41 39.18 1.18
C SER A 219 6.52 38.30 2.07
N PHE A 220 5.55 38.87 2.78
CA PHE A 220 4.62 38.11 3.63
C PHE A 220 3.78 37.11 2.83
N LEU A 221 3.20 37.54 1.70
CA LEU A 221 2.41 36.66 0.82
C LEU A 221 3.26 35.52 0.24
N LEU A 222 4.50 35.83 -0.17
CA LEU A 222 5.43 34.82 -0.68
C LEU A 222 5.82 33.81 0.40
N THR A 223 6.08 34.27 1.63
CA THR A 223 6.42 33.38 2.75
C THR A 223 5.29 32.40 3.06
N ILE A 224 4.03 32.86 3.08
CA ILE A 224 2.88 31.97 3.30
C ILE A 224 2.76 30.92 2.19
N LEU A 225 2.91 31.35 0.93
CA LEU A 225 2.83 30.45 -0.22
C LEU A 225 3.94 29.40 -0.21
N VAL A 226 5.18 29.82 0.03
CA VAL A 226 6.35 28.92 0.11
C VAL A 226 6.21 27.97 1.28
N LEU A 227 5.83 28.45 2.47
CA LEU A 227 5.67 27.61 3.66
C LEU A 227 4.57 26.55 3.46
N THR A 228 3.45 26.95 2.85
CA THR A 228 2.35 26.03 2.52
C THR A 228 2.78 24.99 1.49
N SER A 229 3.53 25.41 0.47
CA SER A 229 4.09 24.51 -0.55
C SER A 229 5.08 23.50 0.06
N GLN A 230 6.02 23.97 0.89
CA GLN A 230 7.02 23.13 1.55
C GLN A 230 6.40 22.11 2.52
N ARG A 231 5.46 22.54 3.38
CA ARG A 231 4.75 21.63 4.30
C ARG A 231 4.09 20.47 3.55
N ARG A 232 3.46 20.78 2.41
CA ARG A 232 2.82 19.78 1.56
C ARG A 232 3.83 18.83 0.90
N LEU A 233 4.94 19.35 0.36
CA LEU A 233 5.97 18.50 -0.23
C LEU A 233 6.56 17.54 0.82
N ALA A 234 6.88 18.06 2.00
CA ALA A 234 7.39 17.25 3.11
C ALA A 234 6.39 16.17 3.56
N GLU A 235 5.09 16.48 3.58
CA GLU A 235 4.05 15.51 3.92
C GLU A 235 3.91 14.42 2.83
N GLN A 236 3.98 14.80 1.54
CA GLN A 236 3.97 13.84 0.44
C GLN A 236 5.20 12.93 0.46
N ASP A 237 6.38 13.48 0.71
CA ASP A 237 7.63 12.72 0.79
C ASP A 237 7.64 11.79 1.99
N ARG A 238 7.15 12.25 3.15
CA ARG A 238 7.00 11.41 4.36
C ARG A 238 6.07 10.23 4.10
N ILE A 239 4.93 10.44 3.45
CA ILE A 239 4.01 9.34 3.18
C ILE A 239 4.60 8.37 2.16
N ARG A 240 5.30 8.86 1.12
CA ARG A 240 6.01 7.98 0.17
C ARG A 240 7.05 7.11 0.89
N ALA A 241 7.87 7.72 1.74
CA ALA A 241 8.90 7.01 2.50
C ALA A 241 8.30 5.96 3.44
N GLU A 242 7.18 6.26 4.11
CA GLU A 242 6.47 5.30 4.94
C GLU A 242 5.95 4.11 4.11
N ILE A 243 5.35 4.36 2.94
CA ILE A 243 4.89 3.29 2.04
C ILE A 243 6.07 2.42 1.59
N GLU A 244 7.17 3.03 1.14
CA GLU A 244 8.38 2.31 0.71
C GLU A 244 8.96 1.47 1.86
N TYR A 245 8.99 2.01 3.08
CA TYR A 245 9.45 1.30 4.27
C TYR A 245 8.56 0.09 4.59
N GLN A 246 7.24 0.24 4.58
CA GLN A 246 6.29 -0.84 4.85
C GLN A 246 6.41 -1.97 3.81
N VAL A 247 6.58 -1.62 2.53
CA VAL A 247 6.77 -2.61 1.46
C VAL A 247 8.06 -3.37 1.65
N ASN A 248 9.16 -2.67 1.97
CA ASN A 248 10.45 -3.30 2.19
C ASN A 248 10.41 -4.25 3.41
N LEU A 249 9.82 -3.81 4.53
CA LEU A 249 9.60 -4.66 5.70
C LEU A 249 8.79 -5.91 5.36
N LYS A 250 7.70 -5.76 4.61
CA LYS A 250 6.83 -6.88 4.25
C LYS A 250 7.53 -7.87 3.33
N ALA A 251 8.30 -7.39 2.36
CA ALA A 251 9.13 -8.22 1.49
C ALA A 251 10.21 -8.98 2.29
N GLN A 252 10.88 -8.31 3.23
CA GLN A 252 11.86 -8.95 4.12
C GLN A 252 11.22 -10.05 5.00
N ALA A 253 10.04 -9.78 5.56
CA ALA A 253 9.30 -10.77 6.36
C ALA A 253 8.91 -11.99 5.52
N GLU A 254 8.49 -11.79 4.28
CA GLU A 254 8.14 -12.89 3.38
C GLU A 254 9.37 -13.71 2.96
N ILE A 255 10.50 -13.06 2.68
CA ILE A 255 11.79 -13.75 2.42
C ILE A 255 12.23 -14.58 3.62
N MET A 256 12.18 -14.00 4.83
CA MET A 256 12.52 -14.73 6.05
C MET A 256 11.61 -15.94 6.25
N ARG A 257 10.31 -15.80 5.95
CA ARG A 257 9.33 -16.89 6.02
C ARG A 257 9.61 -17.97 4.97
N LEU A 258 10.10 -17.61 3.78
CA LEU A 258 10.54 -18.56 2.76
C LEU A 258 11.77 -19.35 3.20
N GLN A 259 12.75 -18.71 3.85
CA GLN A 259 13.93 -19.41 4.36
C GLN A 259 13.55 -20.44 5.41
N LEU A 260 12.72 -20.06 6.39
CA LEU A 260 12.25 -20.98 7.42
C LEU A 260 11.51 -22.19 6.84
N LYS A 261 10.64 -21.98 5.85
CA LYS A 261 9.91 -23.08 5.20
C LYS A 261 10.82 -23.98 4.37
N MET A 262 11.83 -23.42 3.70
CA MET A 262 12.77 -24.21 2.92
C MET A 262 13.66 -25.07 3.80
N ASP A 263 14.08 -24.54 4.96
CA ASP A 263 14.84 -25.28 5.97
C ASP A 263 14.02 -26.44 6.56
N GLU A 264 12.72 -26.21 6.78
CA GLU A 264 11.80 -27.24 7.27
C GLU A 264 11.56 -28.36 6.24
N VAL A 265 11.35 -27.99 4.96
CA VAL A 265 11.25 -28.97 3.87
C VAL A 265 12.55 -29.75 3.69
N LEU A 266 13.72 -29.10 3.80
CA LEU A 266 15.02 -29.77 3.75
C LEU A 266 15.18 -30.79 4.88
N LYS A 267 14.78 -30.44 6.11
CA LYS A 267 14.77 -31.39 7.23
C LYS A 267 13.89 -32.60 6.99
N LEU A 268 12.68 -32.40 6.46
CA LEU A 268 11.76 -33.49 6.15
C LEU A 268 12.26 -34.40 5.03
N LEU A 269 13.13 -33.89 4.15
CA LEU A 269 13.80 -34.69 3.12
C LEU A 269 15.01 -35.45 3.69
N GLU A 270 15.81 -34.83 4.57
CA GLU A 270 16.94 -35.49 5.24
C GLU A 270 16.49 -36.64 6.16
N GLU A 271 15.40 -36.46 6.93
CA GLU A 271 14.85 -37.54 7.77
C GLU A 271 14.31 -38.73 6.96
N LYS A 272 14.01 -38.54 5.68
CA LYS A 272 13.46 -39.57 4.79
C LYS A 272 14.54 -40.38 4.06
N ASP A 273 15.76 -39.85 3.93
CA ASP A 273 16.91 -40.57 3.36
C ASP A 273 17.65 -41.43 4.40
N ASP A 274 17.38 -41.24 5.71
CA ASP A 274 17.96 -42.01 6.82
C ASP A 274 17.13 -43.27 7.22
N HIS A 275 16.10 -43.63 6.45
CA HIS A 275 15.24 -44.82 6.61
C HIS A 275 15.12 -45.64 5.33
#